data_AF-A0A2V7HD15-F1
#
_entry.id   AF-A0A2V7HD15-F1
#
_cell.length_a   1.000
_cell.length_b   1.000
_cell.length_c   1.000
_cell.angle_alpha   90.00
_cell.angle_beta   90.00
_cell.angle_gamma   90.00
#
_symmetry.space_group_name_H-M   'P 1'
#
loop_
_entity.id
_entity.type
_entity.pdbx_description
1 polymer ?
#
loop_
_entity_poly.entity_id
_entity_poly.type
_entity_poly.pdbx_seq_one_letter_code
_entity_poly.pdbx_strand_id
1 'polypeptide(L)'
;MLGSAQESLISETPSNARTSRRRLRDTKGTLVLIGGGTSANGPAIGGFMEMSGAKEGAPIVGLTTAASQVSVAREMWLSDLAQAGATNLTIPIVETRDQACDPKIVDSVRNAKGIFLGGGDQVKLVSCLSGTPLEEAIRDAYLDGAIVCGTSAGAAALTKTTLAGNEVDEEGKLVEQYIGPGLGLLGYHTLVDTHFTQRRRLYRLFVAIAEFPALMGLGIDEDTALVVKREIATVVGKGGVTFVDGSSVRFNNASDVTRGPELTISALRVGIVGTGQQFNLKKREVLALLSSPAAREVESRVTSAR
;
A
#
# COMPACT_ATOMS: atom_id res chain seq x y z
N MET A 1 12.21 62.56 -3.87
CA MET A 1 12.45 61.42 -2.94
C MET A 1 11.10 60.82 -2.61
N LEU A 2 10.73 59.72 -3.27
CA LEU A 2 9.53 58.89 -3.04
C LEU A 2 9.60 57.68 -4.00
N GLY A 3 9.54 56.45 -3.46
CA GLY A 3 9.17 55.16 -4.09
C GLY A 3 10.01 54.66 -5.28
N SER A 4 10.21 53.37 -5.54
CA SER A 4 9.67 52.12 -5.00
C SER A 4 10.56 50.96 -5.48
N ALA A 5 10.67 49.92 -4.66
CA ALA A 5 11.42 48.70 -4.89
C ALA A 5 10.75 47.76 -5.93
N GLN A 6 11.60 46.93 -6.55
CA GLN A 6 11.40 45.56 -7.05
C GLN A 6 9.96 45.07 -7.31
N GLU A 7 9.72 44.60 -8.54
CA GLU A 7 8.89 43.42 -8.81
C GLU A 7 9.51 42.62 -9.97
N SER A 8 10.16 41.50 -9.63
CA SER A 8 10.45 40.41 -10.56
C SER A 8 9.54 39.24 -10.19
N LEU A 9 8.42 39.11 -10.91
CA LEU A 9 7.48 38.00 -10.75
C LEU A 9 7.91 36.79 -11.57
N ILE A 10 8.54 35.87 -10.85
CA ILE A 10 8.49 34.40 -10.91
C ILE A 10 7.65 33.82 -12.07
N SER A 11 8.30 33.10 -12.99
CA SER A 11 7.65 32.10 -13.82
C SER A 11 7.59 30.77 -13.08
N GLU A 12 6.40 30.32 -12.70
CA GLU A 12 6.20 28.93 -12.24
C GLU A 12 5.92 28.02 -13.43
N THR A 13 6.75 27.00 -13.63
CA THR A 13 6.50 25.89 -14.56
C THR A 13 5.76 24.73 -13.86
N PRO A 14 4.55 24.34 -14.28
CA PRO A 14 3.91 23.11 -13.83
C PRO A 14 4.22 21.95 -14.79
N SER A 15 5.30 21.21 -14.57
CA SER A 15 5.70 20.08 -15.47
C SER A 15 6.04 18.75 -14.77
N ASN A 16 6.52 18.77 -13.51
CA ASN A 16 7.08 17.54 -12.91
C ASN A 16 6.05 16.52 -12.38
N ALA A 17 4.91 16.97 -11.84
CA ALA A 17 3.95 16.06 -11.19
C ALA A 17 3.15 15.18 -12.16
N ARG A 18 2.95 15.64 -13.40
CA ARG A 18 2.21 14.88 -14.43
C ARG A 18 3.10 13.81 -15.07
N THR A 19 4.39 14.12 -15.23
CA THR A 19 5.42 13.22 -15.76
C THR A 19 5.77 12.10 -14.78
N SER A 20 5.88 12.40 -13.48
CA SER A 20 6.13 11.38 -12.44
C SER A 20 4.98 10.38 -12.30
N ARG A 21 3.72 10.84 -12.36
CA ARG A 21 2.53 9.96 -12.32
C ARG A 21 2.42 9.04 -13.54
N ARG A 22 2.82 9.51 -14.72
CA ARG A 22 2.85 8.68 -15.94
C ARG A 22 3.92 7.60 -15.84
N ARG A 23 5.11 7.91 -15.30
CA ARG A 23 6.18 6.92 -15.06
C ARG A 23 5.75 5.78 -14.13
N LEU A 24 5.07 6.07 -13.02
CA LEU A 24 4.60 5.02 -12.08
C LEU A 24 3.57 4.08 -12.71
N ARG A 25 2.73 4.57 -13.63
CA ARG A 25 1.69 3.74 -14.29
C ARG A 25 2.24 2.86 -15.41
N ASP A 26 3.40 3.23 -15.95
CA ASP A 26 4.15 2.48 -16.96
C ASP A 26 5.26 1.60 -16.33
N THR A 27 5.26 1.46 -15.01
CA THR A 27 6.26 0.68 -14.25
C THR A 27 6.33 -0.79 -14.68
N LYS A 28 7.53 -1.36 -14.55
CA LYS A 28 7.79 -2.79 -14.68
C LYS A 28 7.60 -3.54 -13.36
N GLY A 29 7.66 -2.84 -12.22
CA GLY A 29 7.59 -3.44 -10.89
C GLY A 29 6.19 -3.88 -10.50
N THR A 30 6.14 -4.66 -9.42
CA THR A 30 4.91 -5.18 -8.83
C THR A 30 4.83 -4.74 -7.37
N LEU A 31 3.65 -4.30 -6.94
CA LEU A 31 3.39 -4.05 -5.52
C LEU A 31 2.66 -5.25 -4.92
N VAL A 32 3.03 -5.62 -3.70
CA VAL A 32 2.36 -6.66 -2.92
C VAL A 32 1.90 -6.03 -1.62
N LEU A 33 0.60 -5.76 -1.50
CA LEU A 33 0.00 -5.11 -0.34
C LEU A 33 -0.65 -6.19 0.53
N ILE A 34 -0.04 -6.51 1.67
CA ILE A 34 -0.49 -7.59 2.56
C ILE A 34 -1.26 -7.02 3.76
N GLY A 35 -2.40 -7.62 4.09
CA GLY A 35 -3.26 -7.18 5.19
C GLY A 35 -2.72 -7.44 6.60
N GLY A 36 -1.52 -7.98 6.77
CA GLY A 36 -0.98 -8.37 8.08
C GLY A 36 -1.32 -9.81 8.47
N GLY A 37 -1.04 -10.20 9.72
CA GLY A 37 -1.34 -11.54 10.23
C GLY A 37 -0.70 -12.68 9.42
N THR A 38 0.49 -12.45 8.87
CA THR A 38 1.17 -13.38 7.97
C THR A 38 1.98 -14.44 8.71
N SER A 39 2.33 -15.51 8.00
CA SER A 39 3.33 -16.49 8.44
C SER A 39 4.34 -16.74 7.32
N ALA A 40 5.54 -17.23 7.67
CA ALA A 40 6.58 -17.58 6.70
C ALA A 40 6.09 -18.58 5.62
N ASN A 41 5.22 -19.51 6.00
CA ASN A 41 4.63 -20.50 5.10
C ASN A 41 3.26 -20.05 4.52
N GLY A 42 2.85 -18.81 4.80
CA GLY A 42 1.57 -18.27 4.35
C GLY A 42 1.57 -17.91 2.87
N PRO A 43 0.42 -18.00 2.18
CA PRO A 43 0.31 -17.69 0.76
C PRO A 43 0.71 -16.25 0.41
N ALA A 44 0.49 -15.29 1.31
CA ALA A 44 0.83 -13.89 1.04
C ALA A 44 2.36 -13.67 0.96
N ILE A 45 3.11 -14.22 1.92
CA ILE A 45 4.59 -14.17 1.90
C ILE A 45 5.14 -15.07 0.80
N GLY A 46 4.56 -16.26 0.61
CA GLY A 46 4.96 -17.18 -0.46
C GLY A 46 4.88 -16.54 -1.85
N GLY A 47 3.79 -15.82 -2.15
CA GLY A 47 3.64 -15.09 -3.41
C GLY A 47 4.69 -13.99 -3.60
N PHE A 48 5.05 -13.26 -2.53
CA PHE A 48 6.15 -12.30 -2.59
C PHE A 48 7.48 -12.98 -2.94
N MET A 49 7.83 -14.08 -2.27
CA MET A 49 9.08 -14.81 -2.49
C MET A 49 9.22 -15.37 -3.90
N GLU A 50 8.13 -15.94 -4.43
CA GLU A 50 8.07 -16.46 -5.79
C GLU A 50 8.28 -15.33 -6.81
N MET A 51 7.55 -14.22 -6.68
CA MET A 51 7.65 -13.10 -7.62
C MET A 51 9.00 -12.40 -7.59
N SER A 52 9.67 -12.34 -6.43
CA SER A 52 10.96 -11.66 -6.29
C SER A 52 12.15 -12.53 -6.73
N GLY A 53 11.96 -13.83 -6.96
CA GLY A 53 13.04 -14.78 -7.23
C GLY A 53 13.93 -15.04 -6.01
N ALA A 54 13.35 -14.94 -4.80
CA ALA A 54 14.13 -14.98 -3.55
C ALA A 54 14.80 -16.34 -3.32
N LYS A 55 14.18 -17.42 -3.79
CA LYS A 55 14.70 -18.80 -3.68
C LYS A 55 15.87 -19.03 -4.62
N GLU A 56 15.91 -18.31 -5.73
CA GLU A 56 16.96 -18.31 -6.75
C GLU A 56 18.15 -17.39 -6.41
N GLY A 57 18.15 -16.77 -5.23
CA GLY A 57 19.25 -15.91 -4.75
C GLY A 57 19.12 -14.44 -5.11
N ALA A 58 17.96 -14.01 -5.59
CA ALA A 58 17.71 -12.59 -5.85
C ALA A 58 17.85 -11.77 -4.55
N PRO A 59 18.50 -10.59 -4.58
CA PRO A 59 18.72 -9.78 -3.37
C PRO A 59 17.39 -9.24 -2.83
N ILE A 60 17.09 -9.59 -1.59
CA ILE A 60 15.93 -9.11 -0.83
C ILE A 60 16.39 -8.17 0.26
N VAL A 61 15.80 -6.97 0.32
CA VAL A 61 16.04 -6.01 1.40
C VAL A 61 14.77 -5.77 2.18
N GLY A 62 14.79 -5.99 3.50
CA GLY A 62 13.66 -5.66 4.38
C GLY A 62 13.90 -4.38 5.18
N LEU A 63 12.84 -3.64 5.48
CA LEU A 63 12.84 -2.46 6.34
C LEU A 63 11.82 -2.66 7.46
N THR A 64 12.27 -2.59 8.71
CA THR A 64 11.44 -2.74 9.90
C THR A 64 11.18 -1.42 10.62
N THR A 65 11.40 -0.29 9.94
CA THR A 65 11.27 1.08 10.44
C THR A 65 9.92 1.40 11.09
N ALA A 66 8.84 0.77 10.63
CA ALA A 66 7.51 0.93 11.20
C ALA A 66 7.40 0.39 12.64
N ALA A 67 8.21 -0.61 13.01
CA ALA A 67 8.10 -1.28 14.29
C ALA A 67 8.48 -0.35 15.46
N SER A 68 7.84 -0.54 16.61
CA SER A 68 8.22 0.13 17.86
C SER A 68 9.62 -0.27 18.31
N GLN A 69 9.95 -1.57 18.18
CA GLN A 69 11.27 -2.14 18.47
C GLN A 69 11.91 -2.68 17.18
N VAL A 70 12.63 -1.81 16.46
CA VAL A 70 13.14 -2.09 15.10
C VAL A 70 14.11 -3.27 15.07
N SER A 71 15.00 -3.37 16.05
CA SER A 71 15.94 -4.50 16.16
C SER A 71 15.26 -5.84 16.42
N VAL A 72 14.23 -5.88 17.28
CA VAL A 72 13.46 -7.12 17.54
C VAL A 72 12.69 -7.55 16.29
N ALA A 73 12.02 -6.59 15.64
CA ALA A 73 11.32 -6.86 14.39
C ALA A 73 12.26 -7.31 13.28
N ARG A 74 13.49 -6.77 13.23
CA ARG A 74 14.53 -7.22 12.28
C ARG A 74 14.86 -8.69 12.46
N GLU A 75 15.16 -9.14 13.66
CA GLU A 75 15.50 -10.54 13.91
C GLU A 75 14.34 -11.48 13.57
N MET A 76 13.11 -11.10 13.94
CA MET A 76 11.90 -11.84 13.58
C MET A 76 11.73 -11.96 12.06
N TRP A 77 11.82 -10.85 11.32
CA TRP A 77 11.66 -10.87 9.86
C TRP A 77 12.83 -11.52 9.13
N LEU A 78 14.06 -11.47 9.68
CA LEU A 78 15.18 -12.25 9.16
C LEU A 78 14.87 -13.74 9.22
N SER A 79 14.39 -14.22 10.37
CA SER A 79 13.98 -15.61 10.56
C SER A 79 12.84 -16.00 9.61
N ASP A 80 11.75 -15.23 9.59
CA ASP A 80 10.55 -15.58 8.83
C ASP A 80 10.79 -15.56 7.31
N LEU A 81 11.49 -14.54 6.79
CA LEU A 81 11.75 -14.43 5.36
C LEU A 81 12.80 -15.48 4.90
N ALA A 82 13.77 -15.83 5.75
CA ALA A 82 14.69 -16.93 5.48
C ALA A 82 13.94 -18.28 5.46
N GLN A 83 13.04 -18.51 6.42
CA GLN A 83 12.19 -19.71 6.45
C GLN A 83 11.28 -19.79 5.21
N ALA A 84 10.78 -18.66 4.71
CA ALA A 84 10.00 -18.57 3.48
C ALA A 84 10.83 -18.79 2.20
N GLY A 85 12.16 -18.85 2.30
CA GLY A 85 13.08 -19.23 1.23
C GLY A 85 13.98 -18.12 0.69
N ALA A 86 14.05 -16.96 1.34
CA ALA A 86 15.01 -15.92 0.95
C ALA A 86 16.45 -16.35 1.30
N THR A 87 17.26 -16.58 0.27
CA THR A 87 18.67 -17.02 0.43
C THR A 87 19.68 -15.87 0.41
N ASN A 88 19.27 -14.70 -0.09
CA ASN A 88 20.06 -13.46 -0.12
C ASN A 88 19.24 -12.33 0.51
N LEU A 89 19.22 -12.28 1.84
CA LEU A 89 18.38 -11.38 2.62
C LEU A 89 19.23 -10.42 3.47
N THR A 90 18.93 -9.13 3.38
CA THR A 90 19.49 -8.10 4.28
C THR A 90 18.37 -7.27 4.89
N ILE A 91 18.44 -7.00 6.19
CA ILE A 91 17.53 -6.06 6.85
C ILE A 91 18.39 -5.05 7.60
N PRO A 92 18.66 -3.85 7.06
CA PRO A 92 19.39 -2.82 7.78
C PRO A 92 18.52 -2.19 8.88
N ILE A 93 19.17 -1.65 9.91
CA ILE A 93 18.48 -0.86 10.94
C ILE A 93 18.30 0.56 10.42
N VAL A 94 17.04 0.97 10.25
CA VAL A 94 16.64 2.32 9.85
C VAL A 94 15.56 2.80 10.81
N GLU A 95 15.96 3.57 11.80
CA GLU A 95 15.11 4.18 12.83
C GLU A 95 15.04 5.70 12.68
N THR A 96 16.09 6.30 12.10
CA THR A 96 16.22 7.74 11.94
C THR A 96 16.34 8.15 10.47
N ARG A 97 16.03 9.42 10.19
CA ARG A 97 16.20 10.01 8.86
C ARG A 97 17.67 10.00 8.41
N ASP A 98 18.61 10.14 9.33
CA ASP A 98 20.04 10.09 9.00
C ASP A 98 20.45 8.70 8.48
N GLN A 99 19.92 7.63 9.09
CA GLN A 99 20.12 6.26 8.60
C GLN A 99 19.44 6.04 7.25
N ALA A 100 18.29 6.67 7.00
CA ALA A 100 17.64 6.69 5.69
C ALA A 100 18.42 7.50 4.63
N CYS A 101 19.50 8.19 5.02
CA CYS A 101 20.44 8.84 4.12
C CYS A 101 21.77 8.08 3.99
N ASP A 102 21.96 6.94 4.67
CA ASP A 102 23.19 6.15 4.59
C ASP A 102 23.37 5.59 3.16
N PRO A 103 24.46 5.95 2.45
CA PRO A 103 24.69 5.52 1.07
C PRO A 103 24.69 4.00 0.89
N LYS A 104 25.19 3.22 1.86
CA LYS A 104 25.24 1.76 1.76
C LYS A 104 23.83 1.16 1.81
N ILE A 105 22.98 1.68 2.69
CA ILE A 105 21.58 1.26 2.79
C ILE A 105 20.83 1.62 1.52
N VAL A 106 20.98 2.86 1.06
CA VAL A 106 20.39 3.37 -0.19
C VAL A 106 20.80 2.52 -1.39
N ASP A 107 22.09 2.21 -1.54
CA ASP A 107 22.60 1.39 -2.63
C ASP A 107 22.08 -0.06 -2.57
N SER A 108 22.00 -0.64 -1.37
CA SER A 108 21.44 -1.98 -1.19
C SER A 108 19.97 -2.06 -1.64
N VAL A 109 19.17 -1.05 -1.29
CA VAL A 109 17.74 -0.99 -1.64
C VAL A 109 17.55 -0.72 -3.12
N ARG A 110 18.33 0.20 -3.70
CA ARG A 110 18.27 0.55 -5.12
C ARG A 110 18.55 -0.67 -6.02
N ASN A 111 19.42 -1.59 -5.58
CA ASN A 111 19.80 -2.78 -6.33
C ASN A 111 18.99 -4.05 -5.97
N ALA A 112 18.05 -3.95 -5.03
CA ALA A 112 17.24 -5.08 -4.60
C ALA A 112 16.27 -5.55 -5.69
N LYS A 113 15.95 -6.86 -5.69
CA LYS A 113 14.89 -7.45 -6.53
C LYS A 113 13.60 -7.65 -5.76
N GLY A 114 13.69 -7.76 -4.43
CA GLY A 114 12.55 -7.67 -3.53
C GLY A 114 12.82 -6.66 -2.42
N ILE A 115 11.85 -5.80 -2.13
CA ILE A 115 11.87 -4.89 -0.99
C ILE A 115 10.69 -5.24 -0.10
N PHE A 116 10.92 -5.46 1.18
CA PHE A 116 9.88 -5.81 2.15
C PHE A 116 9.74 -4.71 3.21
N LEU A 117 8.55 -4.16 3.39
CA LEU A 117 8.22 -3.16 4.40
C LEU A 117 7.40 -3.83 5.51
N GLY A 118 7.97 -3.93 6.70
CA GLY A 118 7.34 -4.54 7.87
C GLY A 118 6.15 -3.75 8.43
N GLY A 119 5.42 -4.39 9.34
CA GLY A 119 4.32 -3.77 10.09
C GLY A 119 4.78 -2.90 11.27
N GLY A 120 3.81 -2.25 11.93
CA GLY A 120 4.03 -1.32 13.04
C GLY A 120 3.20 -0.05 12.86
N ASP A 121 3.85 1.11 12.87
CA ASP A 121 3.26 2.41 12.63
C ASP A 121 3.66 2.96 11.25
N GLN A 122 2.66 3.11 10.37
CA GLN A 122 2.80 3.66 9.02
C GLN A 122 3.19 5.14 9.03
N VAL A 123 2.78 5.92 10.05
CA VAL A 123 3.15 7.33 10.20
C VAL A 123 4.63 7.44 10.54
N LYS A 124 5.14 6.59 11.46
CA LYS A 124 6.57 6.47 11.75
C LYS A 124 7.37 6.08 10.50
N LEU A 125 6.91 5.07 9.75
CA LEU A 125 7.57 4.64 8.51
C LEU A 125 7.66 5.79 7.48
N VAL A 126 6.53 6.44 7.20
CA VAL A 126 6.46 7.52 6.21
C VAL A 126 7.29 8.72 6.66
N SER A 127 7.22 9.14 7.91
CA SER A 127 7.98 10.30 8.42
C SER A 127 9.51 10.06 8.40
N CYS A 128 9.94 8.83 8.65
CA CYS A 128 11.35 8.46 8.58
C CYS A 128 11.87 8.45 7.13
N LEU A 129 11.10 7.90 6.19
CA LEU A 129 11.56 7.71 4.81
C LEU A 129 11.29 8.91 3.89
N SER A 130 10.22 9.66 4.09
CA SER A 130 9.77 10.66 3.11
C SER A 130 10.81 11.73 2.85
N GLY A 131 11.08 12.01 1.57
CA GLY A 131 12.06 12.99 1.11
C GLY A 131 13.52 12.59 1.38
N THR A 132 13.78 11.31 1.70
CA THR A 132 15.15 10.80 1.87
C THR A 132 15.63 10.06 0.61
N PRO A 133 16.95 9.91 0.40
CA PRO A 133 17.49 9.08 -0.67
C PRO A 133 17.01 7.62 -0.62
N LEU A 134 16.64 7.11 0.56
CA LEU A 134 16.10 5.76 0.70
C LEU A 134 14.69 5.63 0.11
N GLU A 135 13.81 6.63 0.26
CA GLU A 135 12.51 6.63 -0.44
C GLU A 135 12.72 6.62 -1.97
N GLU A 136 13.65 7.44 -2.46
CA GLU A 136 13.98 7.49 -3.87
C GLU A 136 14.53 6.15 -4.36
N ALA A 137 15.41 5.49 -3.60
CA ALA A 137 15.92 4.16 -3.93
C ALA A 137 14.82 3.09 -4.01
N ILE A 138 13.84 3.10 -3.09
CA ILE A 138 12.67 2.20 -3.15
C ILE A 138 11.89 2.45 -4.45
N ARG A 139 11.67 3.73 -4.78
CA ARG A 139 10.94 4.14 -5.98
C ARG A 139 11.69 3.73 -7.26
N ASP A 140 12.99 3.92 -7.31
CA ASP A 140 13.82 3.58 -8.47
C ASP A 140 13.86 2.05 -8.68
N ALA A 141 14.11 1.27 -7.62
CA ALA A 141 14.06 -0.19 -7.69
C ALA A 141 12.70 -0.68 -8.19
N TYR A 142 11.60 -0.10 -7.70
CA TYR A 142 10.25 -0.41 -8.17
C TYR A 142 10.06 -0.12 -9.66
N LEU A 143 10.51 1.05 -10.12
CA LEU A 143 10.42 1.42 -11.55
C LEU A 143 11.27 0.49 -12.43
N ASP A 144 12.40 0.00 -11.92
CA ASP A 144 13.31 -0.92 -12.59
C ASP A 144 12.87 -2.39 -12.53
N GLY A 145 11.72 -2.68 -11.91
CA GLY A 145 11.10 -4.00 -11.95
C GLY A 145 11.18 -4.81 -10.65
N ALA A 146 11.70 -4.23 -9.56
CA ALA A 146 11.68 -4.89 -8.26
C ALA A 146 10.24 -5.11 -7.75
N ILE A 147 10.09 -6.13 -6.92
CA ILE A 147 8.84 -6.39 -6.19
C ILE A 147 8.91 -5.62 -4.87
N VAL A 148 7.98 -4.69 -4.64
CA VAL A 148 7.87 -3.97 -3.36
C VAL A 148 6.67 -4.51 -2.60
N CYS A 149 6.95 -5.14 -1.48
CA CYS A 149 5.98 -5.76 -0.60
C CYS A 149 5.86 -4.94 0.68
N GLY A 150 4.64 -4.71 1.16
CA GLY A 150 4.37 -4.13 2.47
C GLY A 150 3.33 -4.95 3.20
N THR A 151 3.55 -5.18 4.50
CA THR A 151 2.56 -5.87 5.36
C THR A 151 2.04 -4.93 6.44
N SER A 152 0.72 -4.96 6.68
CA SER A 152 0.06 -4.09 7.66
C SER A 152 0.38 -2.61 7.40
N ALA A 153 1.05 -1.92 8.33
CA ALA A 153 1.55 -0.55 8.16
C ALA A 153 2.36 -0.34 6.86
N GLY A 154 3.21 -1.30 6.48
CA GLY A 154 3.96 -1.23 5.23
C GLY A 154 3.04 -1.17 4.00
N ALA A 155 1.93 -1.92 4.00
CA ALA A 155 0.95 -1.87 2.92
C ALA A 155 0.24 -0.51 2.86
N ALA A 156 -0.18 0.00 4.02
CA ALA A 156 -0.82 1.31 4.13
C ALA A 156 0.08 2.45 3.66
N ALA A 157 1.39 2.38 3.96
CA ALA A 157 2.37 3.39 3.58
C ALA A 157 2.66 3.46 2.07
N LEU A 158 2.42 2.38 1.31
CA LEU A 158 2.65 2.36 -0.15
C LEU A 158 1.62 3.18 -0.94
N THR A 159 0.50 3.54 -0.30
CA THR A 159 -0.48 4.45 -0.88
C THR A 159 -0.02 5.91 -0.81
N LYS A 160 -0.65 6.80 -1.57
CA LYS A 160 -0.36 8.24 -1.45
C LYS A 160 -0.99 8.85 -0.19
N THR A 161 -2.12 8.28 0.25
CA THR A 161 -2.87 8.74 1.42
C THR A 161 -3.04 7.57 2.36
N THR A 162 -2.39 7.61 3.51
CA THR A 162 -2.43 6.55 4.52
C THR A 162 -3.52 6.81 5.55
N LEU A 163 -4.08 5.73 6.09
CA LEU A 163 -5.08 5.74 7.17
C LEU A 163 -4.46 5.07 8.39
N ALA A 164 -4.53 5.72 9.55
CA ALA A 164 -4.13 5.18 10.86
C ALA A 164 -5.13 5.57 11.95
N GLY A 165 -5.07 4.90 13.10
CA GLY A 165 -5.90 5.22 14.26
C GLY A 165 -7.39 4.94 14.06
N ASN A 166 -8.25 5.66 14.79
CA ASN A 166 -9.68 5.36 14.91
C ASN A 166 -9.94 3.91 15.39
N GLU A 167 -9.10 3.48 16.34
CA GLU A 167 -9.17 2.18 16.99
C GLU A 167 -8.64 2.28 18.42
N VAL A 168 -8.93 1.27 19.23
CA VAL A 168 -8.37 1.15 20.57
C VAL A 168 -7.02 0.44 20.46
N ASP A 169 -5.96 1.03 21.02
CA ASP A 169 -4.61 0.45 21.05
C ASP A 169 -4.49 -0.72 22.05
N GLU A 170 -3.30 -1.32 22.14
CA GLU A 170 -3.02 -2.46 23.01
C GLU A 170 -3.18 -2.10 24.51
N GLU A 171 -3.04 -0.81 24.84
CA GLU A 171 -3.21 -0.24 26.17
C GLU A 171 -4.66 0.15 26.48
N GLY A 172 -5.60 -0.06 25.54
CA GLY A 172 -7.01 0.25 25.75
C GLY A 172 -7.40 1.71 25.50
N LYS A 173 -6.51 2.52 24.93
CA LYS A 173 -6.75 3.93 24.63
C LYS A 173 -7.26 4.11 23.20
N LEU A 174 -8.28 4.96 23.04
CA LEU A 174 -8.73 5.37 21.71
C LEU A 174 -7.66 6.24 21.04
N VAL A 175 -7.14 5.75 19.92
CA VAL A 175 -6.22 6.50 19.04
C VAL A 175 -7.07 7.28 18.05
N GLU A 176 -6.82 8.59 17.94
CA GLU A 176 -7.52 9.45 16.99
C GLU A 176 -7.25 9.04 15.54
N GLN A 177 -8.22 9.29 14.65
CA GLN A 177 -8.05 9.02 13.23
C GLN A 177 -6.96 9.91 12.65
N TYR A 178 -6.07 9.31 11.86
CA TYR A 178 -5.11 10.03 11.05
C TYR A 178 -5.28 9.64 9.59
N ILE A 179 -5.49 10.64 8.74
CA ILE A 179 -5.45 10.50 7.29
C ILE A 179 -4.42 11.50 6.77
N GLY A 180 -3.35 11.00 6.16
CA GLY A 180 -2.19 11.81 5.82
C GLY A 180 -1.37 11.25 4.67
N PRO A 181 -0.21 11.86 4.36
CA PRO A 181 0.64 11.40 3.27
C PRO A 181 1.16 9.97 3.49
N GLY A 182 1.39 9.27 2.38
CA GLY A 182 2.19 8.05 2.30
C GLY A 182 3.25 8.15 1.20
N LEU A 183 3.98 7.07 0.94
CA LEU A 183 5.09 7.01 -0.02
C LEU A 183 4.60 7.10 -1.49
N GLY A 184 3.32 6.80 -1.73
CA GLY A 184 2.68 7.06 -3.01
C GLY A 184 3.14 6.19 -4.18
N LEU A 185 3.71 5.01 -3.92
CA LEU A 185 4.16 4.08 -4.95
C LEU A 185 2.99 3.51 -5.76
N LEU A 186 1.84 3.27 -5.13
CA LEU A 186 0.67 2.68 -5.79
C LEU A 186 0.10 3.57 -6.92
N GLY A 187 0.26 4.90 -6.84
CA GLY A 187 -0.08 5.80 -7.95
C GLY A 187 -1.58 5.97 -8.27
N TYR A 188 -2.47 5.42 -7.44
CA TYR A 188 -3.93 5.57 -7.51
C TYR A 188 -4.46 6.38 -6.32
N HIS A 189 -5.66 6.92 -6.48
CA HIS A 189 -6.39 7.62 -5.41
C HIS A 189 -7.05 6.60 -4.49
N THR A 190 -6.23 5.94 -3.69
CA THR A 190 -6.64 4.89 -2.78
C THR A 190 -6.01 5.08 -1.41
N LEU A 191 -6.69 4.53 -0.40
CA LEU A 191 -6.13 4.27 0.92
C LEU A 191 -6.29 2.78 1.22
N VAL A 192 -5.39 2.22 2.02
CA VAL A 192 -5.39 0.80 2.39
C VAL A 192 -5.65 0.70 3.89
N ASP A 193 -6.58 -0.16 4.25
CA ASP A 193 -6.81 -0.61 5.62
C ASP A 193 -6.48 -2.10 5.71
N THR A 194 -5.84 -2.51 6.80
CA THR A 194 -5.28 -3.85 6.99
C THR A 194 -5.97 -4.55 8.15
N HIS A 195 -5.70 -5.85 8.36
CA HIS A 195 -6.37 -6.69 9.36
C HIS A 195 -7.89 -6.56 9.30
N PHE A 196 -8.42 -6.42 8.07
CA PHE A 196 -9.66 -5.69 7.85
C PHE A 196 -10.89 -6.35 8.48
N THR A 197 -11.19 -7.58 8.07
CA THR A 197 -12.30 -8.34 8.67
C THR A 197 -11.99 -8.73 10.12
N GLN A 198 -10.72 -9.07 10.41
CA GLN A 198 -10.28 -9.54 11.73
C GLN A 198 -10.49 -8.47 12.82
N ARG A 199 -10.32 -7.19 12.47
CA ARG A 199 -10.54 -6.05 13.36
C ARG A 199 -11.86 -5.32 13.09
N ARG A 200 -12.75 -5.89 12.28
CA ARG A 200 -14.09 -5.34 11.96
C ARG A 200 -14.05 -3.90 11.46
N ARG A 201 -13.06 -3.55 10.62
CA ARG A 201 -12.73 -2.17 10.23
C ARG A 201 -13.60 -1.56 9.11
N LEU A 202 -14.69 -2.23 8.71
CA LEU A 202 -15.58 -1.72 7.66
C LEU A 202 -16.16 -0.35 8.00
N TYR A 203 -16.60 -0.16 9.25
CA TYR A 203 -17.18 1.11 9.67
C TYR A 203 -16.15 2.26 9.67
N ARG A 204 -14.94 2.00 10.18
CA ARG A 204 -13.81 2.94 10.11
C ARG A 204 -13.51 3.32 8.66
N LEU A 205 -13.51 2.35 7.75
CA LEU A 205 -13.28 2.61 6.33
C LEU A 205 -14.41 3.45 5.70
N PHE A 206 -15.67 3.24 6.10
CA PHE A 206 -16.78 4.10 5.68
C PHE A 206 -16.62 5.54 6.14
N VAL A 207 -16.23 5.76 7.40
CA VAL A 207 -15.95 7.11 7.94
C VAL A 207 -14.86 7.80 7.12
N ALA A 208 -13.74 7.11 6.87
CA ALA A 208 -12.63 7.66 6.10
C ALA A 208 -13.04 8.03 4.65
N ILE A 209 -13.84 7.19 3.99
CA ILE A 209 -14.30 7.46 2.62
C ILE A 209 -15.42 8.51 2.58
N ALA A 210 -16.23 8.63 3.62
CA ALA A 210 -17.20 9.70 3.76
C ALA A 210 -16.51 11.08 3.83
N GLU A 211 -15.41 11.16 4.59
CA GLU A 211 -14.58 12.37 4.71
C GLU A 211 -13.80 12.67 3.41
N PHE A 212 -13.36 11.63 2.70
CA PHE A 212 -12.57 11.75 1.48
C PHE A 212 -13.16 10.95 0.29
N PRO A 213 -14.32 11.37 -0.27
CA PRO A 213 -15.05 10.59 -1.28
C PRO A 213 -14.31 10.44 -2.62
N ALA A 214 -13.29 11.27 -2.88
CA ALA A 214 -12.43 11.11 -4.05
C ALA A 214 -11.54 9.84 -3.97
N LEU A 215 -11.32 9.30 -2.77
CA LEU A 215 -10.53 8.09 -2.55
C LEU A 215 -11.38 6.82 -2.73
N MET A 216 -10.69 5.72 -2.98
CA MET A 216 -11.25 4.38 -2.85
C MET A 216 -10.52 3.65 -1.72
N GLY A 217 -11.27 3.16 -0.75
CA GLY A 217 -10.74 2.38 0.37
C GLY A 217 -10.55 0.92 -0.03
N LEU A 218 -9.44 0.33 0.37
CA LEU A 218 -9.13 -1.08 0.15
C LEU A 218 -8.85 -1.74 1.50
N GLY A 219 -9.82 -2.49 2.01
CA GLY A 219 -9.69 -3.30 3.21
C GLY A 219 -9.12 -4.67 2.86
N ILE A 220 -7.91 -4.98 3.32
CA ILE A 220 -7.21 -6.23 3.04
C ILE A 220 -7.20 -7.11 4.29
N ASP A 221 -7.69 -8.33 4.17
CA ASP A 221 -7.71 -9.30 5.27
C ASP A 221 -6.31 -9.84 5.61
N GLU A 222 -6.17 -10.40 6.80
CA GLU A 222 -4.93 -11.09 7.20
C GLU A 222 -4.57 -12.25 6.25
N ASP A 223 -3.26 -12.52 6.13
CA ASP A 223 -2.66 -13.53 5.25
C ASP A 223 -3.23 -13.49 3.81
N THR A 224 -3.54 -12.28 3.37
CA THR A 224 -4.08 -11.94 2.05
C THR A 224 -3.32 -10.76 1.46
N ALA A 225 -2.98 -10.87 0.19
CA ALA A 225 -2.24 -9.90 -0.57
C ALA A 225 -3.06 -9.37 -1.75
N LEU A 226 -3.03 -8.06 -1.96
CA LEU A 226 -3.42 -7.43 -3.21
C LEU A 226 -2.15 -7.22 -4.05
N VAL A 227 -1.95 -8.07 -5.06
CA VAL A 227 -0.81 -8.02 -5.97
C VAL A 227 -1.12 -7.11 -7.14
N VAL A 228 -0.44 -5.96 -7.23
CA VAL A 228 -0.73 -4.92 -8.22
C VAL A 228 0.36 -4.85 -9.28
N LYS A 229 -0.04 -5.11 -10.52
CA LYS A 229 0.77 -4.91 -11.71
C LYS A 229 0.10 -3.88 -12.62
N ARG A 230 0.69 -2.68 -12.68
CA ARG A 230 0.12 -1.50 -13.34
C ARG A 230 -1.26 -1.15 -12.78
N GLU A 231 -2.34 -1.41 -13.52
CA GLU A 231 -3.73 -1.12 -13.11
C GLU A 231 -4.52 -2.34 -12.67
N ILE A 232 -3.96 -3.54 -12.87
CA ILE A 232 -4.62 -4.79 -12.50
C ILE A 232 -4.09 -5.24 -11.16
N ALA A 233 -5.02 -5.46 -10.24
CA ALA A 233 -4.75 -6.00 -8.93
C ALA A 233 -5.38 -7.41 -8.82
N THR A 234 -4.61 -8.39 -8.38
CA THR A 234 -5.04 -9.77 -8.16
C THR A 234 -5.02 -10.07 -6.67
N VAL A 235 -6.08 -10.69 -6.14
CA VAL A 235 -6.14 -11.10 -4.74
C VAL A 235 -5.53 -12.50 -4.59
N VAL A 236 -4.60 -12.65 -3.65
CA VAL A 236 -3.92 -13.90 -3.33
C VAL A 236 -3.95 -14.10 -1.82
N GLY A 237 -4.36 -15.27 -1.33
CA GLY A 237 -4.27 -15.59 0.10
C GLY A 237 -5.51 -16.26 0.65
N LYS A 238 -5.70 -16.13 1.97
CA LYS A 238 -6.77 -16.85 2.71
C LYS A 238 -8.10 -16.12 2.77
N GLY A 239 -8.11 -14.80 2.59
CA GLY A 239 -9.28 -13.95 2.72
C GLY A 239 -9.65 -13.22 1.42
N GLY A 240 -10.15 -11.99 1.55
CA GLY A 240 -10.50 -11.15 0.43
C GLY A 240 -10.00 -9.71 0.57
N VAL A 241 -10.33 -8.92 -0.45
CA VAL A 241 -10.16 -7.48 -0.42
C VAL A 241 -11.52 -6.82 -0.59
N THR A 242 -11.94 -6.06 0.41
CA THR A 242 -13.14 -5.24 0.33
C THR A 242 -12.77 -3.87 -0.24
N PHE A 243 -13.41 -3.44 -1.32
CA PHE A 243 -13.29 -2.08 -1.81
C PHE A 243 -14.50 -1.25 -1.42
N VAL A 244 -14.23 0.01 -1.07
CA VAL A 244 -15.24 1.03 -0.75
C VAL A 244 -14.95 2.24 -1.63
N ASP A 245 -15.83 2.51 -2.60
CA ASP A 245 -15.65 3.57 -3.58
C ASP A 245 -16.56 4.76 -3.27
N GLY A 246 -15.93 5.86 -2.85
CA GLY A 246 -16.61 7.11 -2.52
C GLY A 246 -17.11 7.90 -3.72
N SER A 247 -16.73 7.52 -4.96
CA SER A 247 -17.05 8.31 -6.15
C SER A 247 -18.53 8.32 -6.51
N SER A 248 -19.31 7.37 -6.00
CA SER A 248 -20.77 7.30 -6.19
C SER A 248 -21.58 7.94 -5.06
N VAL A 249 -20.93 8.45 -4.01
CA VAL A 249 -21.60 9.04 -2.84
C VAL A 249 -22.46 10.21 -3.27
N ARG A 250 -23.74 10.19 -2.90
CA ARG A 250 -24.73 11.24 -3.21
C ARG A 250 -24.98 12.18 -2.05
N PHE A 251 -24.75 11.71 -0.83
CA PHE A 251 -24.89 12.47 0.39
C PHE A 251 -23.98 11.88 1.45
N ASN A 252 -23.30 12.74 2.22
CA ASN A 252 -22.72 12.38 3.49
C ASN A 252 -22.73 13.60 4.44
N ASN A 253 -22.71 13.37 5.74
CA ASN A 253 -22.59 14.41 6.77
C ASN A 253 -21.23 14.36 7.48
N ALA A 254 -20.18 13.78 6.88
CA ALA A 254 -18.92 13.48 7.57
C ALA A 254 -18.24 14.71 8.19
N SER A 255 -18.36 15.89 7.55
CA SER A 255 -17.89 17.17 8.09
C SER A 255 -18.53 17.58 9.41
N ASP A 256 -19.73 17.07 9.68
CA ASP A 256 -20.55 17.45 10.83
C ASP A 256 -20.42 16.43 11.99
N VAL A 257 -19.70 15.32 11.77
CA VAL A 257 -19.48 14.21 12.73
C VAL A 257 -18.39 14.56 13.76
N THR A 258 -18.15 15.84 14.04
CA THR A 258 -17.05 16.23 14.94
C THR A 258 -17.35 16.01 16.42
N ARG A 259 -18.61 15.76 16.85
CA ARG A 259 -18.98 15.56 18.28
C ARG A 259 -20.47 15.26 18.57
N GLY A 260 -21.21 14.52 17.74
CA GLY A 260 -22.62 14.26 18.10
C GLY A 260 -23.47 13.42 17.15
N PRO A 261 -23.65 13.79 15.87
CA PRO A 261 -24.55 13.06 14.99
C PRO A 261 -23.90 11.76 14.48
N GLU A 262 -24.72 10.72 14.30
CA GLU A 262 -24.33 9.48 13.62
C GLU A 262 -23.98 9.75 12.14
N LEU A 263 -23.01 9.00 11.61
CA LEU A 263 -22.64 9.09 10.20
C LEU A 263 -23.83 8.67 9.33
N THR A 264 -24.27 9.58 8.45
CA THR A 264 -25.19 9.28 7.36
C THR A 264 -24.40 9.34 6.06
N ILE A 265 -24.41 8.26 5.29
CA ILE A 265 -23.82 8.19 3.96
C ILE A 265 -24.77 7.45 3.01
N SER A 266 -24.92 7.95 1.79
CA SER A 266 -25.83 7.38 0.78
C SER A 266 -25.14 7.17 -0.56
N ALA A 267 -25.52 6.08 -1.22
CA ALA A 267 -24.97 5.61 -2.51
C ALA A 267 -23.47 5.29 -2.49
N LEU A 268 -22.97 4.77 -1.36
CA LEU A 268 -21.63 4.20 -1.28
C LEU A 268 -21.58 2.87 -2.05
N ARG A 269 -20.60 2.71 -2.94
CA ARG A 269 -20.40 1.43 -3.64
C ARG A 269 -19.38 0.59 -2.88
N VAL A 270 -19.79 -0.62 -2.52
CA VAL A 270 -18.98 -1.58 -1.76
C VAL A 270 -18.96 -2.91 -2.50
N GLY A 271 -17.82 -3.58 -2.53
CA GLY A 271 -17.71 -4.92 -3.06
C GLY A 271 -16.54 -5.68 -2.45
N ILE A 272 -16.56 -7.00 -2.61
CA ILE A 272 -15.53 -7.91 -2.10
C ILE A 272 -14.92 -8.66 -3.28
N VAL A 273 -13.60 -8.67 -3.34
CA VAL A 273 -12.81 -9.40 -4.34
C VAL A 273 -12.13 -10.56 -3.63
N GLY A 274 -12.57 -11.78 -3.93
CA GLY A 274 -12.01 -13.00 -3.33
C GLY A 274 -10.70 -13.43 -3.99
N THR A 275 -10.00 -14.37 -3.35
CA THR A 275 -8.77 -14.99 -3.88
C THR A 275 -8.94 -15.49 -5.32
N GLY A 276 -7.93 -15.21 -6.15
CA GLY A 276 -7.90 -15.55 -7.58
C GLY A 276 -8.66 -14.55 -8.47
N GLN A 277 -9.48 -13.68 -7.90
CA GLN A 277 -10.19 -12.65 -8.66
C GLN A 277 -9.34 -11.40 -8.85
N GLN A 278 -9.70 -10.62 -9.87
CA GLN A 278 -8.97 -9.45 -10.30
C GLN A 278 -9.82 -8.19 -10.28
N PHE A 279 -9.18 -7.07 -9.99
CA PHE A 279 -9.77 -5.74 -9.88
C PHE A 279 -8.95 -4.74 -10.67
N ASN A 280 -9.60 -3.91 -11.48
CA ASN A 280 -8.95 -2.82 -12.19
C ASN A 280 -9.01 -1.54 -11.33
N LEU A 281 -7.88 -1.12 -10.77
CA LEU A 281 -7.76 0.05 -9.89
C LEU A 281 -8.10 1.37 -10.57
N LYS A 282 -7.89 1.46 -11.88
CA LYS A 282 -8.18 2.66 -12.67
C LYS A 282 -9.66 2.80 -12.99
N LYS A 283 -10.32 1.68 -13.30
CA LYS A 283 -11.76 1.61 -13.55
C LYS A 283 -12.58 1.48 -12.28
N ARG A 284 -11.92 1.19 -11.15
CA ARG A 284 -12.53 0.88 -9.85
C ARG A 284 -13.54 -0.26 -9.97
N GLU A 285 -13.25 -1.30 -10.76
CA GLU A 285 -14.22 -2.36 -11.05
C GLU A 285 -13.57 -3.75 -11.14
N VAL A 286 -14.32 -4.78 -10.74
CA VAL A 286 -13.91 -6.18 -10.86
C VAL A 286 -13.77 -6.53 -12.34
N LEU A 287 -12.64 -7.14 -12.72
CA LEU A 287 -12.36 -7.42 -14.14
C LEU A 287 -13.44 -8.27 -14.80
N ALA A 288 -14.04 -9.21 -14.06
CA ALA A 288 -15.14 -10.02 -14.57
C ALA A 288 -16.23 -9.15 -15.21
N LEU A 289 -16.61 -8.02 -14.59
CA LEU A 289 -17.63 -7.08 -15.08
C LEU A 289 -17.19 -6.24 -16.27
N LEU A 290 -15.88 -6.10 -16.49
CA LEU A 290 -15.32 -5.36 -17.62
C LEU A 290 -15.10 -6.25 -18.85
N SER A 291 -14.97 -7.57 -18.64
CA SER A 291 -14.93 -8.55 -19.72
C SER A 291 -16.32 -8.73 -20.32
N SER A 292 -16.43 -8.57 -21.65
CA SER A 292 -17.66 -8.85 -22.40
C SER A 292 -18.17 -10.27 -22.11
N PRO A 293 -19.49 -10.53 -22.10
CA PRO A 293 -20.05 -11.88 -21.89
C PRO A 293 -19.40 -12.97 -22.73
N ALA A 294 -18.98 -12.65 -23.96
CA ALA A 294 -18.31 -13.57 -24.89
C ALA A 294 -16.92 -14.05 -24.41
N ALA A 295 -16.19 -13.26 -23.61
CA ALA A 295 -14.89 -13.65 -23.07
C ALA A 295 -15.04 -14.66 -21.90
N ARG A 296 -16.15 -14.56 -21.14
CA ARG A 296 -16.43 -15.44 -20.00
C ARG A 296 -16.78 -16.88 -20.41
N GLU A 297 -17.36 -17.07 -21.60
CA GLU A 297 -17.64 -18.42 -22.15
C GLU A 297 -16.40 -19.14 -22.68
N VAL A 298 -15.38 -18.41 -23.15
CA VAL A 298 -14.15 -19.00 -23.64
C VAL A 298 -13.29 -19.49 -22.47
N GLU A 299 -13.23 -18.72 -21.38
CA GLU A 299 -12.43 -19.07 -20.20
C GLU A 299 -13.05 -20.26 -19.43
N SER A 300 -14.38 -20.33 -19.32
CA SER A 300 -15.08 -21.44 -18.67
C SER A 300 -14.89 -22.78 -19.39
N ARG A 301 -14.87 -22.77 -20.73
CA ARG A 301 -14.63 -23.96 -21.58
C ARG A 301 -13.20 -24.50 -21.45
N VAL A 302 -12.22 -23.63 -21.20
CA VAL A 302 -10.82 -24.02 -21.01
C VAL A 302 -10.61 -24.61 -19.60
N THR A 303 -11.31 -24.10 -18.58
CA THR A 303 -11.23 -24.65 -17.23
C THR A 303 -12.01 -25.95 -17.03
N SER A 304 -13.06 -26.20 -17.81
CA SER A 304 -13.83 -27.47 -17.77
C SER A 304 -13.21 -28.60 -18.60
N ALA A 305 -12.14 -28.32 -19.35
CA ALA A 305 -11.47 -29.28 -20.22
C ALA A 305 -10.11 -29.77 -19.65
N ARG A 306 -9.85 -29.51 -18.36
CA ARG A 306 -8.67 -30.00 -17.62
C ARG A 306 -9.09 -30.88 -16.46
#